data_AF-A0A2P4QMI5-F1
#
_entry.id   AF-A0A2P4QMI5-F1
#
_cell.length_a   1.000
_cell.length_b   1.000
_cell.length_c   1.000
_cell.angle_alpha   90.00
_cell.angle_beta   90.00
_cell.angle_gamma   90.00
#
_symmetry.space_group_name_H-M   'P 1'
#
loop_
_entity.id
_entity.type
_entity.pdbx_description
1 polymer ?
#
loop_
_entity_poly.entity_id
_entity_poly.type
_entity_poly.pdbx_seq_one_letter_code
_entity_poly.pdbx_strand_id
1 'polypeptide(L)'
;MGLNNQKILVLIIFGTIYSIFMWTFAPGVKDDHLHISNINDKFYANYLDTFRQQHYNMLSNLINKANKALKNDSVYSVTLKPQLAPSNDPHDYMSLARYFWPDPNKPDGLPYMRKDGYSNPEIETIKDYSLLRKLFDDVENLGFAYYFTRNDSYVEKAVYRIKEWFINPKTRMNPNLNYASFIKGQDLGRRTGIIDMRPIYRMLQSIPLMRSSRKWDHSVEKKFKIWLSKYYFWLEKTSIGIDEKESTNNHGTYYDVQAIYLLSYLGREEEARKYSYEALINRVNEGILPTGQQPHETKRPTSWYYSTFNLQALFLLAERSQYFGFDGWNYVGPEGQSIRKAVDYLLSFALSNGKGWPFKNINGFEMNNFVKLLELAFVIWPDDKYLEALVILRPKAKLEQALEYKDTEWEDNYLCIWSLMTNRQLWTCLK
;
A
#
# COMPACT_ATOMS: atom_id res chain seq x y z
N MET A 1 -20.97 -8.79 -47.18
CA MET A 1 -20.30 -7.49 -47.00
C MET A 1 -19.89 -7.36 -45.54
N GLY A 2 -18.62 -7.63 -45.26
CA GLY A 2 -18.08 -7.72 -43.90
C GLY A 2 -17.76 -6.34 -43.32
N LEU A 3 -18.36 -6.03 -42.18
CA LEU A 3 -17.90 -4.95 -41.31
C LEU A 3 -16.79 -5.50 -40.42
N ASN A 4 -15.63 -4.86 -40.50
CA ASN A 4 -14.38 -5.21 -39.84
C ASN A 4 -14.54 -5.24 -38.30
N ASN A 5 -14.05 -6.29 -37.63
CA ASN A 5 -14.19 -6.55 -36.18
C ASN A 5 -13.68 -5.40 -35.29
N GLN A 6 -12.84 -4.50 -35.80
CA GLN A 6 -12.41 -3.29 -35.09
C GLN A 6 -13.54 -2.26 -34.91
N LYS A 7 -14.54 -2.19 -35.80
CA LYS A 7 -15.65 -1.23 -35.69
C LYS A 7 -16.69 -1.63 -34.63
N ILE A 8 -16.85 -2.93 -34.39
CA ILE A 8 -17.76 -3.46 -33.35
C ILE A 8 -17.16 -3.21 -31.94
N LEU A 9 -15.84 -3.31 -31.78
CA LEU A 9 -15.17 -3.02 -30.51
C LEU A 9 -15.26 -1.54 -30.13
N VAL A 10 -15.15 -0.63 -31.11
CA VAL A 10 -15.30 0.82 -30.90
C VAL A 10 -16.73 1.18 -30.49
N LEU A 11 -17.76 0.55 -31.08
CA LEU A 11 -19.16 0.80 -30.73
C LEU A 11 -19.55 0.30 -29.32
N ILE A 12 -18.94 -0.79 -28.85
CA ILE A 12 -19.16 -1.30 -27.48
C ILE A 12 -18.48 -0.38 -26.45
N ILE A 13 -17.30 0.16 -26.76
CA ILE A 13 -16.57 1.10 -25.89
C ILE A 13 -17.29 2.46 -25.80
N PHE A 14 -17.83 2.99 -26.90
CA PHE A 14 -18.61 4.23 -26.86
C PHE A 14 -20.01 4.06 -26.24
N GLY A 15 -20.66 2.90 -26.44
CA GLY A 15 -21.96 2.59 -25.83
C GLY A 15 -21.89 2.45 -24.30
N THR A 16 -20.75 2.00 -23.76
CA THR A 16 -20.50 1.87 -22.31
C THR A 16 -20.11 3.21 -21.67
N ILE A 17 -19.40 4.09 -22.38
CA ILE A 17 -19.11 5.45 -21.89
C ILE A 17 -20.38 6.31 -21.83
N TYR A 18 -21.28 6.20 -22.82
CA TYR A 18 -22.54 6.95 -22.82
C TYR A 18 -23.55 6.43 -21.78
N SER A 19 -23.54 5.12 -21.49
CA SER A 19 -24.39 4.54 -20.44
C SER A 19 -23.85 4.78 -19.02
N ILE A 20 -22.53 4.95 -18.84
CA ILE A 20 -21.94 5.43 -17.58
C ILE A 20 -22.27 6.91 -17.34
N PHE A 21 -22.36 7.73 -18.40
CA PHE A 21 -22.79 9.13 -18.31
C PHE A 21 -24.29 9.31 -18.01
N MET A 22 -25.13 8.34 -18.36
CA MET A 22 -26.58 8.40 -18.14
C MET A 22 -27.04 7.71 -16.84
N TRP A 23 -26.23 6.84 -16.24
CA TRP A 23 -26.53 6.26 -14.92
C TRP A 23 -26.14 7.16 -13.73
N THR A 24 -25.40 8.24 -13.98
CA THR A 24 -25.08 9.29 -12.99
C THR A 24 -26.23 10.27 -12.72
N PHE A 25 -27.38 10.15 -13.38
CA PHE A 25 -28.53 11.05 -13.22
C PHE A 25 -29.84 10.33 -12.85
N ALA A 26 -29.79 9.38 -11.90
CA ALA A 26 -30.97 8.96 -11.15
C ALA A 26 -31.01 9.70 -9.79
N PRO A 27 -32.16 10.28 -9.40
CA PRO A 27 -32.23 11.28 -8.33
C PRO A 27 -32.14 10.61 -6.95
N GLY A 28 -31.17 11.02 -6.13
CA GLY A 28 -31.14 10.56 -4.73
C GLY A 28 -29.87 10.82 -3.93
N VAL A 29 -28.75 11.16 -4.57
CA VAL A 29 -27.54 11.61 -3.87
C VAL A 29 -27.42 13.10 -4.09
N LYS A 30 -27.53 13.89 -3.02
CA LYS A 30 -27.26 15.33 -3.08
C LYS A 30 -25.82 15.51 -3.55
N ASP A 31 -25.72 16.14 -4.70
CA ASP A 31 -24.50 16.54 -5.39
C ASP A 31 -23.87 17.67 -4.57
N ASP A 32 -22.93 17.35 -3.67
CA ASP A 32 -21.99 18.37 -3.21
C ASP A 32 -21.00 18.58 -4.35
N HIS A 33 -21.36 19.53 -5.20
CA HIS A 33 -20.58 19.97 -6.34
C HIS A 33 -19.11 20.17 -5.94
N LEU A 34 -18.21 19.46 -6.62
CA LEU A 34 -16.84 19.87 -6.82
C LEU A 34 -16.88 21.29 -7.42
N HIS A 35 -16.70 22.31 -6.58
CA HIS A 35 -16.59 23.69 -7.01
C HIS A 35 -15.28 23.88 -7.79
N ILE A 36 -15.26 23.46 -9.06
CA ILE A 36 -14.18 23.67 -10.03
C ILE A 36 -14.36 25.08 -10.63
N SER A 37 -14.38 26.12 -9.79
CA SER A 37 -14.53 27.50 -10.29
C SER A 37 -13.21 28.28 -10.36
N ASN A 38 -12.12 27.73 -9.84
CA ASN A 38 -10.85 28.45 -9.66
C ASN A 38 -9.59 27.70 -10.14
N ILE A 39 -9.71 26.57 -10.84
CA ILE A 39 -8.53 25.81 -11.31
C ILE A 39 -7.99 26.43 -12.60
N ASN A 40 -6.68 26.62 -12.71
CA ASN A 40 -6.06 27.08 -13.95
C ASN A 40 -6.29 26.08 -15.11
N ASP A 41 -7.14 26.48 -16.07
CA ASP A 41 -7.59 25.68 -17.22
C ASP A 41 -6.45 25.01 -18.00
N LYS A 42 -5.30 25.69 -18.15
CA LYS A 42 -4.17 25.17 -18.92
C LYS A 42 -3.46 24.02 -18.20
N PHE A 43 -3.24 24.16 -16.90
CA PHE A 43 -2.62 23.09 -16.11
C PHE A 43 -3.55 21.89 -15.98
N TYR A 44 -4.85 22.15 -15.80
CA TYR A 44 -5.85 21.10 -15.71
C TYR A 44 -6.00 20.34 -17.03
N ALA A 45 -6.04 21.02 -18.17
CA ALA A 45 -6.09 20.37 -19.48
C ALA A 45 -4.86 19.48 -19.73
N ASN A 46 -3.65 19.94 -19.37
CA ASN A 46 -2.43 19.14 -19.49
C ASN A 46 -2.43 17.91 -18.56
N TYR A 47 -2.94 18.08 -17.33
CA TYR A 47 -3.14 16.98 -16.40
C TYR A 47 -4.07 15.94 -17.01
N LEU A 48 -5.28 16.32 -17.45
CA LEU A 48 -6.24 15.40 -18.06
C LEU A 48 -5.72 14.69 -19.32
N ASP A 49 -4.98 15.38 -20.19
CA ASP A 49 -4.37 14.74 -21.36
C ASP A 49 -3.39 13.64 -20.95
N THR A 50 -2.56 13.92 -19.93
CA THR A 50 -1.63 12.92 -19.41
C THR A 50 -2.37 11.71 -18.82
N PHE A 51 -3.46 11.92 -18.06
CA PHE A 51 -4.27 10.82 -17.52
C PHE A 51 -4.92 9.97 -18.61
N ARG A 52 -5.41 10.59 -19.69
CA ARG A 52 -6.01 9.87 -20.82
C ARG A 52 -5.00 8.98 -21.55
N GLN A 53 -3.80 9.49 -21.83
CA GLN A 53 -2.73 8.69 -22.43
C GLN A 53 -2.35 7.51 -21.52
N GLN A 54 -2.34 7.74 -20.21
CA GLN A 54 -1.99 6.72 -19.22
C GLN A 54 -3.05 5.64 -19.05
N HIS A 55 -4.34 5.94 -19.24
CA HIS A 55 -5.43 4.97 -19.11
C HIS A 55 -5.28 3.76 -20.07
N TYR A 56 -4.84 3.98 -21.31
CA TYR A 56 -4.62 2.89 -22.27
C TYR A 56 -3.44 1.99 -21.85
N ASN A 57 -2.33 2.60 -21.41
CA ASN A 57 -1.15 1.87 -20.96
C ASN A 57 -1.41 1.15 -19.61
N MET A 58 -2.27 1.72 -18.77
CA MET A 58 -2.68 1.18 -17.48
C MET A 58 -3.23 -0.25 -17.61
N LEU A 59 -4.25 -0.45 -18.46
CA LEU A 59 -4.92 -1.75 -18.56
C LEU A 59 -3.97 -2.80 -19.17
N SER A 60 -3.17 -2.40 -20.15
CA SER A 60 -2.15 -3.28 -20.74
C SER A 60 -1.13 -3.74 -19.69
N ASN A 61 -0.60 -2.82 -18.87
CA ASN A 61 0.34 -3.14 -17.80
C ASN A 61 -0.26 -4.05 -16.73
N LEU A 62 -1.49 -3.78 -16.30
CA LEU A 62 -2.25 -4.65 -15.39
C LEU A 62 -2.36 -6.07 -15.94
N ILE A 63 -2.84 -6.20 -17.18
CA ILE A 63 -3.04 -7.51 -17.82
C ILE A 63 -1.70 -8.23 -17.98
N ASN A 64 -0.61 -7.53 -18.30
CA ASN A 64 0.73 -8.11 -18.38
C ASN A 64 1.19 -8.64 -17.01
N LYS A 65 1.00 -7.88 -15.92
CA LYS A 65 1.34 -8.33 -14.56
C LYS A 65 0.49 -9.51 -14.12
N ALA A 66 -0.82 -9.48 -14.37
CA ALA A 66 -1.70 -10.60 -14.08
C ALA A 66 -1.37 -11.85 -14.90
N ASN A 67 -0.98 -11.70 -16.17
CA ASN A 67 -0.52 -12.82 -17.01
C ASN A 67 0.81 -13.39 -16.52
N LYS A 68 1.74 -12.56 -16.03
CA LYS A 68 2.97 -13.01 -15.38
C LYS A 68 2.66 -13.79 -14.09
N ALA A 69 1.76 -13.28 -13.25
CA ALA A 69 1.31 -13.96 -12.02
C ALA A 69 0.59 -15.29 -12.33
N LEU A 70 -0.28 -15.31 -13.35
CA LEU A 70 -1.00 -16.50 -13.82
C LEU A 70 -0.04 -17.62 -14.22
N LYS A 71 1.00 -17.29 -15.00
CA LYS A 71 2.02 -18.24 -15.49
C LYS A 71 3.10 -18.59 -14.46
N ASN A 72 3.13 -17.93 -13.30
CA ASN A 72 4.16 -18.19 -12.30
C ASN A 72 3.85 -19.48 -11.55
N ASP A 73 4.63 -20.54 -11.77
CA ASP A 73 4.44 -21.84 -11.11
C ASP A 73 5.43 -22.11 -9.97
N SER A 74 6.17 -21.09 -9.53
CA SER A 74 6.98 -21.18 -8.30
C SER A 74 6.08 -21.37 -7.07
N VAL A 75 6.50 -22.21 -6.13
CA VAL A 75 5.78 -22.44 -4.87
C VAL A 75 6.00 -21.26 -3.92
N TYR A 76 4.92 -20.70 -3.35
CA TYR A 76 5.03 -19.70 -2.28
C TYR A 76 4.72 -20.36 -0.95
N SER A 77 5.74 -20.51 -0.09
CA SER A 77 5.56 -21.12 1.22
C SER A 77 6.66 -20.69 2.18
N VAL A 78 6.28 -20.49 3.44
CA VAL A 78 7.23 -20.30 4.55
C VAL A 78 8.03 -21.57 4.82
N THR A 79 7.55 -22.75 4.41
CA THR A 79 8.26 -24.03 4.65
C THR A 79 9.45 -24.25 3.71
N LEU A 80 9.72 -23.33 2.77
CA LEU A 80 10.83 -23.43 1.82
C LEU A 80 12.15 -22.90 2.39
N LYS A 81 12.11 -22.11 3.47
CA LYS A 81 13.34 -21.54 4.03
C LYS A 81 14.24 -22.65 4.59
N PRO A 82 15.56 -22.60 4.32
CA PRO A 82 16.49 -23.60 4.84
C PRO A 82 16.78 -23.41 6.34
N GLN A 83 16.64 -22.18 6.83
CA GLN A 83 16.87 -21.83 8.23
C GLN A 83 15.54 -21.77 8.97
N LEU A 84 15.40 -22.57 10.01
CA LEU A 84 14.22 -22.56 10.86
C LEU A 84 14.34 -21.48 11.94
N ALA A 85 13.18 -20.98 12.37
CA ALA A 85 13.09 -20.17 13.58
C ALA A 85 13.43 -21.02 14.83
N PRO A 86 13.77 -20.39 15.97
CA PRO A 86 14.04 -21.10 17.22
C PRO A 86 12.96 -22.09 17.69
N SER A 87 11.70 -21.95 17.26
CA SER A 87 10.63 -22.93 17.49
C SER A 87 10.86 -24.30 16.84
N ASN A 88 11.75 -24.38 15.85
CA ASN A 88 11.93 -25.50 14.93
C ASN A 88 10.65 -25.87 14.13
N ASP A 89 9.64 -24.99 14.06
CA ASP A 89 8.47 -25.19 13.19
C ASP A 89 8.69 -24.54 11.82
N PRO A 90 8.73 -25.30 10.70
CA PRO A 90 8.86 -24.73 9.36
C PRO A 90 7.69 -23.82 8.95
N HIS A 91 6.55 -23.93 9.62
CA HIS A 91 5.36 -23.10 9.36
C HIS A 91 5.43 -21.71 9.99
N ASP A 92 6.41 -21.44 10.86
CA ASP A 92 6.57 -20.10 11.42
C ASP A 92 7.21 -19.15 10.42
N TYR A 93 6.56 -18.01 10.16
CA TYR A 93 7.11 -16.97 9.31
C TYR A 93 8.36 -16.37 9.96
N MET A 94 9.42 -16.24 9.16
CA MET A 94 10.67 -15.63 9.60
C MET A 94 11.15 -14.57 8.61
N SER A 95 11.65 -13.46 9.12
CA SER A 95 12.38 -12.47 8.31
C SER A 95 13.49 -11.88 9.16
N LEU A 96 14.56 -11.36 8.53
CA LEU A 96 15.67 -10.76 9.28
C LEU A 96 15.50 -9.26 9.45
N ALA A 97 15.99 -8.73 10.57
CA ALA A 97 15.99 -7.31 10.84
C ALA A 97 16.92 -6.56 9.87
N ARG A 98 16.34 -5.72 9.01
CA ARG A 98 17.01 -5.01 7.89
C ARG A 98 18.33 -4.33 8.26
N TYR A 99 18.43 -3.71 9.43
CA TYR A 99 19.56 -2.86 9.82
C TYR A 99 20.47 -3.52 10.86
N PHE A 100 20.45 -4.84 11.00
CA PHE A 100 21.26 -5.55 11.98
C PHE A 100 22.37 -6.34 11.28
N TRP A 101 23.59 -6.19 11.79
CA TRP A 101 24.82 -6.72 11.20
C TRP A 101 25.61 -7.53 12.24
N PRO A 102 26.45 -8.49 11.82
CA PRO A 102 27.38 -9.15 12.74
C PRO A 102 28.18 -8.15 13.57
N ASP A 103 28.34 -8.43 14.88
CA ASP A 103 29.20 -7.64 15.76
C ASP A 103 30.68 -8.03 15.53
N PRO A 104 31.52 -7.15 14.97
CA PRO A 104 32.92 -7.49 14.70
C PRO A 104 33.76 -7.74 15.97
N ASN A 105 33.24 -7.41 17.16
CA ASN A 105 33.91 -7.62 18.44
C ASN A 105 33.58 -8.98 19.08
N LYS A 106 32.79 -9.82 18.41
CA LYS A 106 32.35 -11.13 18.90
C LYS A 106 32.90 -12.25 17.99
N PRO A 107 33.42 -13.36 18.56
CA PRO A 107 34.01 -14.44 17.74
C PRO A 107 33.07 -15.04 16.71
N ASP A 108 31.77 -15.08 17.01
CA ASP A 108 30.70 -15.61 16.16
C ASP A 108 29.85 -14.49 15.51
N GLY A 109 30.17 -13.23 15.78
CA GLY A 109 29.41 -12.07 15.32
C GLY A 109 28.05 -11.87 15.98
N LEU A 110 27.72 -12.59 17.07
CA LEU A 110 26.41 -12.59 17.72
C LEU A 110 26.41 -11.92 19.11
N PRO A 111 25.27 -11.34 19.54
CA PRO A 111 24.09 -11.04 18.74
C PRO A 111 24.37 -9.90 17.74
N TYR A 112 23.63 -9.85 16.64
CA TYR A 112 23.81 -8.78 15.65
C TYR A 112 23.55 -7.39 16.27
N MET A 113 24.31 -6.39 15.81
CA MET A 113 24.21 -5.00 16.26
C MET A 113 23.52 -4.10 15.21
N ARG A 114 22.83 -3.06 15.67
CA ARG A 114 22.09 -2.13 14.80
C ARG A 114 23.00 -1.13 14.09
N LYS A 115 22.84 -0.98 12.78
CA LYS A 115 23.42 0.08 11.94
C LYS A 115 22.29 0.77 11.14
N ASP A 116 21.60 1.72 11.77
CA ASP A 116 20.39 2.35 11.20
C ASP A 116 20.67 3.02 9.85
N GLY A 117 19.80 2.77 8.86
CA GLY A 117 19.97 3.29 7.49
C GLY A 117 20.85 2.43 6.58
N TYR A 118 21.55 1.42 7.11
CA TYR A 118 22.44 0.55 6.34
C TYR A 118 21.86 -0.87 6.26
N SER A 119 21.24 -1.21 5.13
CA SER A 119 20.57 -2.51 4.93
C SER A 119 21.59 -3.64 4.85
N ASN A 120 21.42 -4.67 5.68
CA ASN A 120 22.17 -5.92 5.60
C ASN A 120 21.59 -6.79 4.46
N PRO A 121 22.37 -7.17 3.43
CA PRO A 121 21.88 -8.00 2.33
C PRO A 121 21.44 -9.40 2.78
N GLU A 122 21.85 -9.87 3.96
CA GLU A 122 21.39 -11.15 4.49
C GLU A 122 19.87 -11.24 4.66
N ILE A 123 19.15 -10.11 4.70
CA ILE A 123 17.68 -10.12 4.69
C ILE A 123 17.10 -10.95 3.54
N GLU A 124 17.83 -11.06 2.43
CA GLU A 124 17.43 -11.84 1.26
C GLU A 124 17.66 -13.35 1.40
N THR A 125 18.33 -13.80 2.46
CA THR A 125 18.59 -15.25 2.70
C THR A 125 17.34 -15.97 3.21
N ILE A 126 16.42 -15.25 3.86
CA ILE A 126 15.12 -15.78 4.27
C ILE A 126 14.06 -15.24 3.30
N LYS A 127 13.48 -16.14 2.50
CA LYS A 127 12.58 -15.76 1.40
C LYS A 127 11.14 -15.52 1.83
N ASP A 128 10.74 -15.82 3.06
CA ASP A 128 9.35 -15.64 3.51
C ASP A 128 8.87 -14.20 3.26
N TYR A 129 9.71 -13.19 3.57
CA TYR A 129 9.39 -11.78 3.33
C TYR A 129 9.08 -11.46 1.86
N SER A 130 9.93 -11.91 0.93
CA SER A 130 9.76 -11.61 -0.49
C SER A 130 8.63 -12.44 -1.10
N LEU A 131 8.48 -13.71 -0.71
CA LEU A 131 7.40 -14.58 -1.17
C LEU A 131 6.02 -14.11 -0.68
N LEU A 132 5.90 -13.67 0.58
CA LEU A 132 4.66 -13.12 1.13
C LEU A 132 4.21 -11.86 0.38
N ARG A 133 5.14 -10.94 0.10
CA ARG A 133 4.80 -9.71 -0.63
C ARG A 133 4.47 -9.99 -2.09
N LYS A 134 5.18 -10.95 -2.71
CA LYS A 134 4.85 -11.42 -4.05
C LYS A 134 3.46 -12.04 -4.12
N LEU A 135 3.06 -12.81 -3.12
CA LEU A 135 1.70 -13.32 -2.98
C LEU A 135 0.67 -12.18 -2.95
N PHE A 136 0.90 -11.14 -2.14
CA PHE A 136 0.00 -9.99 -2.05
C PHE A 136 -0.14 -9.27 -3.38
N ASP A 137 0.98 -8.99 -4.05
CA ASP A 137 1.00 -8.34 -5.35
C ASP A 137 0.32 -9.22 -6.42
N ASP A 138 0.58 -10.53 -6.46
CA ASP A 138 -0.05 -11.44 -7.41
C ASP A 138 -1.57 -11.45 -7.24
N VAL A 139 -2.09 -11.63 -6.02
CA VAL A 139 -3.55 -11.69 -5.79
C VAL A 139 -4.24 -10.34 -6.05
N GLU A 140 -3.56 -9.23 -5.79
CA GLU A 140 -4.06 -7.90 -6.17
C GLU A 140 -4.15 -7.76 -7.70
N ASN A 141 -3.06 -8.01 -8.42
CA ASN A 141 -3.02 -7.90 -9.88
C ASN A 141 -4.06 -8.85 -10.53
N LEU A 142 -4.17 -10.09 -10.05
CA LEU A 142 -5.16 -11.06 -10.55
C LEU A 142 -6.60 -10.59 -10.30
N GLY A 143 -6.89 -10.04 -9.12
CA GLY A 143 -8.23 -9.57 -8.77
C GLY A 143 -8.67 -8.38 -9.63
N PHE A 144 -7.80 -7.39 -9.81
CA PHE A 144 -8.09 -6.25 -10.69
C PHE A 144 -8.16 -6.66 -12.17
N ALA A 145 -7.28 -7.55 -12.64
CA ALA A 145 -7.37 -8.03 -14.01
C ALA A 145 -8.67 -8.80 -14.25
N TYR A 146 -9.13 -9.61 -13.30
CA TYR A 146 -10.45 -10.25 -13.38
C TYR A 146 -11.58 -9.20 -13.46
N TYR A 147 -11.53 -8.15 -12.65
CA TYR A 147 -12.55 -7.09 -12.66
C TYR A 147 -12.75 -6.49 -14.06
N PHE A 148 -11.66 -6.21 -14.78
CA PHE A 148 -11.72 -5.62 -16.13
C PHE A 148 -11.95 -6.63 -17.27
N THR A 149 -11.42 -7.84 -17.15
CA THR A 149 -11.40 -8.82 -18.26
C THR A 149 -12.44 -9.92 -18.14
N ARG A 150 -12.94 -10.16 -16.92
CA ARG A 150 -13.77 -11.32 -16.54
C ARG A 150 -13.14 -12.68 -16.86
N ASN A 151 -11.82 -12.74 -16.99
CA ASN A 151 -11.09 -14.00 -17.22
C ASN A 151 -10.97 -14.82 -15.92
N ASP A 152 -11.75 -15.89 -15.84
CA ASP A 152 -11.82 -16.79 -14.68
C ASP A 152 -10.49 -17.48 -14.34
N SER A 153 -9.54 -17.62 -15.27
CA SER A 153 -8.22 -18.20 -14.97
C SER A 153 -7.44 -17.38 -13.93
N TYR A 154 -7.64 -16.06 -13.88
CA TYR A 154 -7.02 -15.24 -12.84
C TYR A 154 -7.55 -15.56 -11.45
N VAL A 155 -8.84 -15.87 -11.36
CA VAL A 155 -9.50 -16.23 -10.09
C VAL A 155 -9.02 -17.59 -9.60
N GLU A 156 -8.92 -18.58 -10.50
CA GLU A 156 -8.36 -19.89 -10.16
C GLU A 156 -6.95 -19.77 -9.57
N LYS A 157 -6.08 -18.93 -10.18
CA LYS A 157 -4.73 -18.70 -9.67
C LYS A 157 -4.73 -17.99 -8.32
N ALA A 158 -5.59 -16.99 -8.12
CA ALA A 158 -5.68 -16.28 -6.84
C ALA A 158 -6.12 -17.23 -5.71
N VAL A 159 -7.14 -18.07 -5.95
CA VAL A 159 -7.60 -19.10 -5.01
C VAL A 159 -6.48 -20.10 -4.71
N TYR A 160 -5.74 -20.55 -5.73
CA TYR A 160 -4.58 -21.41 -5.56
C TYR A 160 -3.54 -20.78 -4.61
N ARG A 161 -3.17 -19.52 -4.85
CA ARG A 161 -2.17 -18.79 -4.06
C ARG A 161 -2.59 -18.60 -2.60
N ILE A 162 -3.84 -18.23 -2.35
CA ILE A 162 -4.40 -18.13 -0.99
C ILE A 162 -4.34 -19.49 -0.28
N LYS A 163 -4.72 -20.56 -0.99
CA LYS A 163 -4.70 -21.92 -0.44
C LYS A 163 -3.28 -22.39 -0.13
N GLU A 164 -2.34 -22.12 -1.03
CA GLU A 164 -0.93 -22.48 -0.91
C GLU A 164 -0.31 -21.86 0.34
N TRP A 165 -0.45 -20.55 0.54
CA TRP A 165 0.22 -19.86 1.64
C TRP A 165 -0.51 -19.96 3.00
N PHE A 166 -1.84 -19.98 3.03
CA PHE A 166 -2.57 -19.83 4.31
C PHE A 166 -3.24 -21.11 4.82
N ILE A 167 -3.49 -22.10 3.95
CA ILE A 167 -4.43 -23.18 4.26
C ILE A 167 -3.81 -24.58 4.13
N ASN A 168 -3.04 -24.83 3.07
CA ASN A 168 -2.49 -26.15 2.79
C ASN A 168 -1.55 -26.59 3.92
N PRO A 169 -1.82 -27.71 4.62
CA PRO A 169 -1.02 -28.14 5.76
C PRO A 169 0.47 -28.34 5.48
N LYS A 170 0.88 -28.56 4.22
CA LYS A 170 2.30 -28.74 3.86
C LYS A 170 3.05 -27.42 3.66
N THR A 171 2.33 -26.32 3.45
CA THR A 171 2.92 -25.04 3.02
C THR A 171 2.43 -23.84 3.82
N ARG A 172 1.39 -24.01 4.66
CA ARG A 172 0.74 -22.90 5.34
C ARG A 172 1.68 -22.14 6.25
N MET A 173 1.51 -20.83 6.35
CA MET A 173 2.07 -20.01 7.40
C MET A 173 1.24 -20.18 8.69
N ASN A 174 1.88 -20.22 9.86
CA ASN A 174 1.19 -20.08 11.15
C ASN A 174 0.67 -18.63 11.32
N PRO A 175 -0.50 -18.39 11.91
CA PRO A 175 -1.13 -17.06 11.96
C PRO A 175 -0.51 -16.14 13.01
N ASN A 176 0.80 -15.89 12.93
CA ASN A 176 1.57 -15.01 13.81
C ASN A 176 2.83 -14.49 13.11
N LEU A 177 3.50 -13.51 13.71
CA LEU A 177 4.81 -13.00 13.28
C LEU A 177 5.84 -13.07 14.41
N ASN A 178 5.83 -14.15 15.19
CA ASN A 178 6.73 -14.32 16.35
C ASN A 178 8.22 -14.19 15.99
N TYR A 179 8.59 -14.47 14.74
CA TYR A 179 9.97 -14.46 14.25
C TYR A 179 10.20 -13.49 13.08
N ALA A 180 9.32 -12.50 12.91
CA ALA A 180 9.53 -11.43 11.94
C ALA A 180 10.54 -10.39 12.46
N SER A 181 11.33 -9.78 11.57
CA SER A 181 12.41 -8.85 11.90
C SER A 181 13.35 -9.41 12.97
N PHE A 182 13.70 -10.69 12.83
CA PHE A 182 14.57 -11.45 13.71
C PHE A 182 16.00 -10.92 13.67
N ILE A 183 16.59 -10.76 14.85
CA ILE A 183 18.00 -10.45 15.02
C ILE A 183 18.70 -11.77 15.34
N LYS A 184 19.68 -12.17 14.53
CA LYS A 184 20.44 -13.39 14.81
C LYS A 184 21.10 -13.28 16.20
N GLY A 185 20.97 -14.36 16.98
CA GLY A 185 21.37 -14.41 18.39
C GLY A 185 20.28 -14.02 19.40
N GLN A 186 19.03 -13.89 18.97
CA GLN A 186 17.86 -13.68 19.84
C GLN A 186 16.91 -14.89 19.78
N ASP A 187 16.00 -15.00 20.75
CA ASP A 187 15.04 -16.11 20.82
C ASP A 187 13.73 -15.83 20.06
N LEU A 188 13.39 -14.55 19.89
CA LEU A 188 12.17 -14.10 19.21
C LEU A 188 12.49 -13.00 18.19
N GLY A 189 11.53 -12.80 17.28
CA GLY A 189 11.47 -11.63 16.42
C GLY A 189 11.16 -10.35 17.20
N ARG A 190 10.85 -9.30 16.46
CA ARG A 190 10.62 -7.96 17.01
C ARG A 190 9.26 -7.43 16.58
N ARG A 191 8.69 -6.57 17.42
CA ARG A 191 7.51 -5.75 17.10
C ARG A 191 7.57 -5.14 15.69
N THR A 192 8.73 -4.63 15.29
CA THR A 192 8.94 -3.98 13.99
C THR A 192 8.74 -4.90 12.79
N GLY A 193 8.73 -6.21 12.99
CA GLY A 193 8.45 -7.21 11.95
C GLY A 193 6.99 -7.24 11.52
N ILE A 194 6.07 -6.65 12.29
CA ILE A 194 4.67 -6.50 11.88
C ILE A 194 4.53 -5.71 10.57
N ILE A 195 5.45 -4.76 10.32
CA ILE A 195 5.49 -4.00 9.08
C ILE A 195 5.71 -4.84 7.82
N ASP A 196 6.15 -6.10 7.95
CA ASP A 196 6.30 -7.01 6.82
C ASP A 196 4.95 -7.30 6.14
N MET A 197 3.88 -7.39 6.95
CA MET A 197 2.51 -7.61 6.49
C MET A 197 1.80 -6.34 6.02
N ARG A 198 2.46 -5.17 6.08
CA ARG A 198 1.89 -3.87 5.69
C ARG A 198 1.10 -3.87 4.37
N PRO A 199 1.52 -4.52 3.27
CA PRO A 199 0.77 -4.47 2.00
C PRO A 199 -0.48 -5.35 1.96
N ILE A 200 -0.78 -6.11 3.03
CA ILE A 200 -1.89 -7.07 3.03
C ILE A 200 -3.23 -6.44 2.64
N TYR A 201 -3.45 -5.16 2.98
CA TYR A 201 -4.68 -4.45 2.61
C TYR A 201 -4.97 -4.52 1.11
N ARG A 202 -3.94 -4.47 0.26
CA ARG A 202 -4.08 -4.50 -1.20
C ARG A 202 -4.70 -5.82 -1.67
N MET A 203 -4.21 -6.94 -1.13
CA MET A 203 -4.79 -8.26 -1.37
C MET A 203 -6.22 -8.36 -0.82
N LEU A 204 -6.46 -7.89 0.41
CA LEU A 204 -7.79 -7.98 1.03
C LEU A 204 -8.85 -7.18 0.26
N GLN A 205 -8.49 -6.03 -0.29
CA GLN A 205 -9.39 -5.21 -1.09
C GLN A 205 -9.58 -5.73 -2.52
N SER A 206 -8.64 -6.51 -3.09
CA SER A 206 -8.82 -7.11 -4.41
C SER A 206 -9.70 -8.35 -4.41
N ILE A 207 -9.72 -9.11 -3.31
CA ILE A 207 -10.49 -10.36 -3.20
C ILE A 207 -11.99 -10.17 -3.51
N PRO A 208 -12.70 -9.17 -2.95
CA PRO A 208 -14.11 -8.93 -3.25
C PRO A 208 -14.42 -8.81 -4.75
N LEU A 209 -13.48 -8.30 -5.56
CA LEU A 209 -13.65 -8.15 -7.01
C LEU A 209 -13.82 -9.49 -7.74
N MET A 210 -13.34 -10.59 -7.15
CA MET A 210 -13.36 -11.93 -7.74
C MET A 210 -14.58 -12.77 -7.34
N ARG A 211 -15.36 -12.35 -6.33
CA ARG A 211 -16.46 -13.14 -5.75
C ARG A 211 -17.60 -13.44 -6.74
N SER A 212 -17.72 -12.67 -7.83
CA SER A 212 -18.71 -12.94 -8.89
C SER A 212 -18.31 -14.08 -9.84
N SER A 213 -17.07 -14.55 -9.78
CA SER A 213 -16.59 -15.65 -10.63
C SER A 213 -17.13 -16.99 -10.14
N ARG A 214 -17.48 -17.86 -11.09
CA ARG A 214 -17.84 -19.26 -10.79
C ARG A 214 -16.66 -20.09 -10.27
N LYS A 215 -15.44 -19.58 -10.42
CA LYS A 215 -14.20 -20.21 -9.92
C LYS A 215 -13.82 -19.74 -8.52
N TRP A 216 -14.55 -18.79 -7.94
CA TRP A 216 -14.31 -18.38 -6.57
C TRP A 216 -14.70 -19.49 -5.60
N ASP A 217 -13.75 -19.97 -4.81
CA ASP A 217 -13.98 -21.01 -3.81
C ASP A 217 -14.31 -20.38 -2.45
N HIS A 218 -15.61 -20.32 -2.13
CA HIS A 218 -16.10 -19.81 -0.84
C HIS A 218 -15.59 -20.62 0.37
N SER A 219 -15.26 -21.90 0.19
CA SER A 219 -14.71 -22.73 1.27
C SER A 219 -13.27 -22.33 1.59
N VAL A 220 -12.48 -21.97 0.58
CA VAL A 220 -11.13 -21.41 0.73
C VAL A 220 -11.22 -20.06 1.42
N GLU A 221 -12.13 -19.18 1.01
CA GLU A 221 -12.30 -17.87 1.65
C GLU A 221 -12.68 -18.01 3.14
N LYS A 222 -13.58 -18.95 3.49
CA LYS A 222 -13.93 -19.22 4.90
C LYS A 222 -12.71 -19.65 5.72
N LYS A 223 -11.88 -20.55 5.19
CA LYS A 223 -10.65 -21.00 5.86
C LYS A 223 -9.62 -19.87 5.99
N PHE A 224 -9.50 -19.02 4.96
CA PHE A 224 -8.64 -17.85 5.00
C PHE A 224 -9.10 -16.83 6.05
N LYS A 225 -10.41 -16.55 6.16
CA LYS A 225 -10.96 -15.71 7.24
C LYS A 225 -10.70 -16.28 8.63
N ILE A 226 -10.71 -17.59 8.81
CA ILE A 226 -10.32 -18.24 10.07
C ILE A 226 -8.84 -17.97 10.37
N TRP A 227 -7.96 -18.09 9.39
CA TRP A 227 -6.54 -17.76 9.55
C TRP A 227 -6.34 -16.29 9.93
N LEU A 228 -7.00 -15.36 9.21
CA LEU A 228 -6.94 -13.93 9.50
C LEU A 228 -7.49 -13.58 10.89
N SER A 229 -8.54 -14.27 11.34
CA SER A 229 -9.10 -14.07 12.69
C SER A 229 -8.09 -14.46 13.77
N LYS A 230 -7.37 -15.57 13.58
CA LYS A 230 -6.29 -16.00 14.49
C LYS A 230 -5.11 -15.02 14.46
N TYR A 231 -4.75 -14.54 13.27
CA TYR A 231 -3.67 -13.55 13.11
C TYR A 231 -4.02 -12.23 13.78
N TYR A 232 -5.24 -11.72 13.58
CA TYR A 232 -5.71 -10.50 14.23
C TYR A 232 -5.75 -10.65 15.75
N PHE A 233 -6.23 -11.80 16.26
CA PHE A 233 -6.17 -12.08 17.70
C PHE A 233 -4.74 -12.07 18.25
N TRP A 234 -3.78 -12.68 17.53
CA TRP A 234 -2.37 -12.62 17.89
C TRP A 234 -1.84 -11.17 17.89
N LEU A 235 -2.19 -10.39 16.86
CA LEU A 235 -1.79 -9.00 16.69
C LEU A 235 -2.32 -8.09 17.81
N GLU A 236 -3.51 -8.37 18.33
CA GLU A 236 -4.17 -7.58 19.37
C GLU A 236 -3.75 -7.97 20.79
N LYS A 237 -3.38 -9.25 21.03
CA LYS A 237 -3.24 -9.79 22.40
C LYS A 237 -1.81 -10.10 22.83
N THR A 238 -0.85 -10.18 21.90
CA THR A 238 0.54 -10.47 22.26
C THR A 238 1.34 -9.20 22.55
N SER A 239 2.39 -9.31 23.36
CA SER A 239 3.31 -8.19 23.63
C SER A 239 3.93 -7.63 22.35
N ILE A 240 4.36 -8.50 21.42
CA ILE A 240 4.90 -8.07 20.10
C ILE A 240 3.88 -7.19 19.35
N GLY A 241 2.61 -7.59 19.36
CA GLY A 241 1.51 -6.83 18.75
C GLY A 241 1.23 -5.51 19.46
N ILE A 242 1.11 -5.53 20.78
CA ILE A 242 0.84 -4.35 21.61
C ILE A 242 1.97 -3.33 21.49
N ASP A 243 3.24 -3.75 21.59
CA ASP A 243 4.39 -2.85 21.50
C ASP A 243 4.48 -2.17 20.11
N GLU A 244 4.07 -2.86 19.05
CA GLU A 244 4.03 -2.25 17.71
C GLU A 244 2.88 -1.24 17.60
N LYS A 245 1.69 -1.58 18.11
CA LYS A 245 0.56 -0.67 18.19
C LYS A 245 0.94 0.63 18.91
N GLU A 246 1.69 0.54 19.99
CA GLU A 246 2.15 1.68 20.80
C GLU A 246 3.30 2.48 20.17
N SER A 247 3.85 2.04 19.03
CA SER A 247 4.91 2.79 18.35
C SER A 247 4.43 4.16 17.89
N THR A 248 5.19 5.22 18.18
CA THR A 248 4.79 6.61 17.87
C THR A 248 5.19 7.08 16.47
N ASN A 249 5.77 6.20 15.65
CA ASN A 249 6.25 6.49 14.30
C ASN A 249 5.49 5.67 13.25
N ASN A 250 5.98 5.65 12.01
CA ASN A 250 5.42 4.90 10.89
C ASN A 250 5.01 3.44 11.19
N HIS A 251 5.70 2.77 12.12
CA HIS A 251 5.33 1.41 12.53
C HIS A 251 3.93 1.36 13.14
N GLY A 252 3.59 2.26 14.07
CA GLY A 252 2.27 2.30 14.68
C GLY A 252 1.19 2.73 13.68
N THR A 253 1.49 3.69 12.80
CA THR A 253 0.55 4.11 11.76
C THR A 253 0.22 2.94 10.82
N TYR A 254 1.21 2.15 10.40
CA TYR A 254 0.96 0.98 9.54
C TYR A 254 0.36 -0.21 10.29
N TYR A 255 0.60 -0.37 11.59
CA TYR A 255 -0.16 -1.30 12.43
C TYR A 255 -1.65 -0.98 12.35
N ASP A 256 -2.03 0.29 12.53
CA ASP A 256 -3.43 0.69 12.52
C ASP A 256 -4.09 0.49 11.15
N VAL A 257 -3.38 0.83 10.07
CA VAL A 257 -3.82 0.50 8.70
C VAL A 257 -4.09 -1.00 8.60
N GLN A 258 -3.13 -1.84 8.97
CA GLN A 258 -3.31 -3.28 8.91
C GLN A 258 -4.53 -3.75 9.72
N ALA A 259 -4.69 -3.28 10.97
CA ALA A 259 -5.76 -3.67 11.86
C ALA A 259 -7.15 -3.34 11.27
N ILE A 260 -7.32 -2.13 10.72
CA ILE A 260 -8.62 -1.70 10.19
C ILE A 260 -9.02 -2.51 8.95
N TYR A 261 -8.09 -2.76 8.02
CA TYR A 261 -8.39 -3.54 6.82
C TYR A 261 -8.63 -5.03 7.14
N LEU A 262 -7.98 -5.58 8.17
CA LEU A 262 -8.30 -6.91 8.69
C LEU A 262 -9.71 -6.98 9.27
N LEU A 263 -10.07 -6.04 10.16
CA LEU A 263 -11.39 -5.97 10.77
C LEU A 263 -12.49 -5.86 9.71
N SER A 264 -12.33 -4.96 8.74
CA SER A 264 -13.29 -4.78 7.64
C SER A 264 -13.41 -6.06 6.80
N TYR A 265 -12.30 -6.70 6.40
CA TYR A 265 -12.37 -7.93 5.61
C TYR A 265 -13.02 -9.10 6.38
N LEU A 266 -12.84 -9.15 7.70
CA LEU A 266 -13.47 -10.12 8.59
C LEU A 266 -14.97 -9.85 8.82
N GLY A 267 -15.50 -8.72 8.34
CA GLY A 267 -16.90 -8.31 8.52
C GLY A 267 -17.18 -7.70 9.90
N ARG A 268 -16.15 -7.25 10.63
CA ARG A 268 -16.25 -6.55 11.92
C ARG A 268 -16.34 -5.04 11.70
N GLU A 269 -17.33 -4.61 10.92
CA GLU A 269 -17.42 -3.24 10.38
C GLU A 269 -17.60 -2.16 11.47
N GLU A 270 -18.38 -2.42 12.52
CA GLU A 270 -18.55 -1.45 13.63
C GLU A 270 -17.26 -1.23 14.40
N GLU A 271 -16.50 -2.30 14.63
CA GLU A 271 -15.20 -2.23 15.27
C GLU A 271 -14.17 -1.55 14.37
N ALA A 272 -14.18 -1.85 13.07
CA ALA A 272 -13.33 -1.18 12.09
C ALA A 272 -13.61 0.35 12.04
N ARG A 273 -14.89 0.75 12.06
CA ARG A 273 -15.33 2.15 12.10
C ARG A 273 -14.84 2.87 13.34
N LYS A 274 -15.05 2.27 14.53
CA LYS A 274 -14.57 2.85 15.79
C LYS A 274 -13.05 2.98 15.78
N TYR A 275 -12.35 1.90 15.42
CA TYR A 275 -10.90 1.85 15.40
C TYR A 275 -10.32 2.85 14.40
N SER A 276 -10.89 3.01 13.20
CA SER A 276 -10.39 3.97 12.20
C SER A 276 -10.43 5.41 12.70
N TYR A 277 -11.54 5.78 13.35
CA TYR A 277 -11.69 7.10 13.96
C TYR A 277 -10.63 7.36 15.05
N GLU A 278 -10.50 6.43 16.01
CA GLU A 278 -9.56 6.55 17.13
C GLU A 278 -8.10 6.58 16.64
N ALA A 279 -7.74 5.67 15.72
CA ALA A 279 -6.40 5.58 15.17
C ALA A 279 -6.01 6.86 14.42
N LEU A 280 -6.88 7.37 13.53
CA LEU A 280 -6.56 8.56 12.77
C LEU A 280 -6.31 9.78 13.69
N ILE A 281 -7.21 10.02 14.65
CA ILE A 281 -7.06 11.11 15.61
C ILE A 281 -5.74 10.98 16.38
N ASN A 282 -5.45 9.80 16.91
CA ASN A 282 -4.23 9.54 17.65
C ASN A 282 -2.98 9.79 16.80
N ARG A 283 -2.93 9.25 15.57
CA ARG A 283 -1.74 9.39 14.70
C ARG A 283 -1.52 10.80 14.20
N VAL A 284 -2.59 11.57 13.95
CA VAL A 284 -2.46 12.99 13.59
C VAL A 284 -2.03 13.83 14.78
N ASN A 285 -2.64 13.64 15.96
CA ASN A 285 -2.35 14.44 17.15
C ASN A 285 -0.95 14.17 17.74
N GLU A 286 -0.44 12.94 17.66
CA GLU A 286 0.86 12.59 18.24
C GLU A 286 2.00 12.63 17.20
N GLY A 287 1.67 12.35 15.93
CA GLY A 287 2.66 12.11 14.87
C GLY A 287 3.00 13.33 14.00
N ILE A 288 2.22 14.40 14.07
CA ILE A 288 2.37 15.61 13.23
C ILE A 288 2.44 16.83 14.13
N LEU A 289 3.41 17.71 13.90
CA LEU A 289 3.48 19.02 14.57
C LEU A 289 2.56 20.05 13.89
N PRO A 290 2.22 21.17 14.55
CA PRO A 290 1.44 22.26 13.94
C PRO A 290 2.02 22.83 12.64
N THR A 291 3.32 22.63 12.41
CA THR A 291 4.06 23.00 11.19
C THR A 291 3.88 22.01 10.04
N GLY A 292 3.32 20.83 10.29
CA GLY A 292 3.26 19.70 9.34
C GLY A 292 4.47 18.75 9.42
N GLN A 293 5.52 19.10 10.15
CA GLN A 293 6.66 18.22 10.35
C GLN A 293 6.22 16.93 11.06
N GLN A 294 6.77 15.79 10.62
CA GLN A 294 6.65 14.49 11.29
C GLN A 294 7.93 14.22 12.12
N PRO A 295 7.95 14.51 13.44
CA PRO A 295 9.19 14.58 14.22
C PRO A 295 9.87 13.23 14.41
N HIS A 296 9.12 12.13 14.47
CA HIS A 296 9.70 10.80 14.61
C HIS A 296 10.39 10.31 13.31
N GLU A 297 9.89 10.75 12.16
CA GLU A 297 10.45 10.39 10.85
C GLU A 297 11.64 11.27 10.49
N THR A 298 11.56 12.56 10.79
CA THR A 298 12.63 13.53 10.53
C THR A 298 13.89 13.29 11.37
N LYS A 299 13.78 12.57 12.50
CA LYS A 299 14.94 12.10 13.29
C LYS A 299 15.76 10.99 12.61
N ARG A 300 15.24 10.34 11.57
CA ARG A 300 15.89 9.17 10.95
C ARG A 300 17.02 9.59 10.00
N PRO A 301 18.06 8.74 9.81
CA PRO A 301 19.12 9.02 8.86
C PRO A 301 18.63 9.20 7.42
N THR A 302 17.53 8.54 7.04
CA THR A 302 16.82 8.68 5.76
C THR A 302 15.49 9.40 5.97
N SER A 303 15.56 10.60 6.55
CA SER A 303 14.40 11.37 7.03
C SER A 303 13.35 11.67 5.95
N TRP A 304 13.78 11.94 4.71
CA TRP A 304 12.86 12.19 3.60
C TRP A 304 11.99 10.96 3.28
N TYR A 305 12.64 9.81 3.12
CA TYR A 305 11.97 8.53 2.87
C TYR A 305 10.95 8.22 3.98
N TYR A 306 11.34 8.34 5.24
CA TYR A 306 10.44 8.00 6.34
C TYR A 306 9.26 8.99 6.46
N SER A 307 9.46 10.26 6.13
CA SER A 307 8.39 11.25 6.15
C SER A 307 7.36 11.00 5.05
N THR A 308 7.80 10.62 3.84
CA THR A 308 6.90 10.24 2.75
C THR A 308 6.24 8.89 3.01
N PHE A 309 6.97 7.93 3.57
CA PHE A 309 6.48 6.60 3.91
C PHE A 309 5.38 6.63 4.99
N ASN A 310 5.57 7.38 6.09
CA ASN A 310 4.50 7.53 7.07
C ASN A 310 3.29 8.30 6.52
N LEU A 311 3.52 9.28 5.63
CA LEU A 311 2.44 10.03 5.00
C LEU A 311 1.54 9.14 4.13
N GLN A 312 2.09 8.11 3.49
CA GLN A 312 1.29 7.08 2.81
C GLN A 312 0.37 6.32 3.77
N ALA A 313 0.87 5.95 4.95
CA ALA A 313 0.05 5.30 5.98
C ALA A 313 -1.08 6.22 6.48
N LEU A 314 -0.78 7.49 6.71
CA LEU A 314 -1.77 8.49 7.12
C LEU A 314 -2.86 8.69 6.06
N PHE A 315 -2.50 8.69 4.77
CA PHE A 315 -3.49 8.72 3.69
C PHE A 315 -4.39 7.48 3.68
N LEU A 316 -3.86 6.29 3.93
CA LEU A 316 -4.67 5.07 4.08
C LEU A 316 -5.64 5.16 5.26
N LEU A 317 -5.20 5.72 6.40
CA LEU A 317 -6.07 5.94 7.56
C LEU A 317 -7.18 6.95 7.27
N ALA A 318 -6.88 8.04 6.58
CA ALA A 318 -7.87 9.05 6.21
C ALA A 318 -8.89 8.51 5.20
N GLU A 319 -8.43 7.78 4.17
CA GLU A 319 -9.29 7.08 3.22
C GLU A 319 -10.27 6.15 3.93
N ARG A 320 -9.74 5.33 4.83
CA ARG A 320 -10.53 4.34 5.53
C ARG A 320 -11.47 4.97 6.56
N SER A 321 -11.07 6.07 7.19
CA SER A 321 -11.94 6.84 8.06
C SER A 321 -13.12 7.46 7.30
N GLN A 322 -12.86 8.01 6.10
CA GLN A 322 -13.92 8.55 5.24
C GLN A 322 -14.87 7.43 4.77
N TYR A 323 -14.35 6.27 4.39
CA TYR A 323 -15.18 5.10 4.07
C TYR A 323 -16.15 4.77 5.22
N PHE A 324 -15.70 4.96 6.47
CA PHE A 324 -16.50 4.77 7.67
C PHE A 324 -17.22 6.03 8.17
N GLY A 325 -17.34 7.07 7.35
CA GLY A 325 -18.17 8.25 7.61
C GLY A 325 -17.52 9.33 8.49
N PHE A 326 -16.22 9.24 8.79
CA PHE A 326 -15.48 10.31 9.44
C PHE A 326 -14.60 11.03 8.42
N ASP A 327 -14.71 12.36 8.31
CA ASP A 327 -13.87 13.14 7.39
C ASP A 327 -12.42 13.22 7.90
N GLY A 328 -11.67 12.17 7.59
CA GLY A 328 -10.29 12.04 8.01
C GLY A 328 -9.31 12.92 7.25
N TRP A 329 -9.68 13.39 6.06
CA TRP A 329 -8.82 14.27 5.26
C TRP A 329 -8.77 15.67 5.86
N ASN A 330 -9.91 16.19 6.30
CA ASN A 330 -10.00 17.54 6.85
C ASN A 330 -9.95 17.60 8.38
N TYR A 331 -9.63 16.48 9.05
CA TYR A 331 -9.40 16.48 10.48
C TYR A 331 -8.24 17.42 10.87
N VAL A 332 -8.48 18.24 11.88
CA VAL A 332 -7.49 19.16 12.46
C VAL A 332 -7.37 18.86 13.95
N GLY A 333 -6.15 18.51 14.38
CA GLY A 333 -5.83 18.25 15.78
C GLY A 333 -5.89 19.51 16.64
N PRO A 334 -5.86 19.38 17.98
CA PRO A 334 -6.02 20.49 18.92
C PRO A 334 -5.01 21.63 18.73
N GLU A 335 -3.77 21.33 18.29
CA GLU A 335 -2.74 22.33 18.02
C GLU A 335 -2.70 22.77 16.54
N GLY A 336 -3.70 22.40 15.75
CA GLY A 336 -3.79 22.71 14.34
C GLY A 336 -3.09 21.70 13.43
N GLN A 337 -2.87 20.47 13.89
CA GLN A 337 -2.13 19.44 13.17
C GLN A 337 -3.03 18.81 12.10
N SER A 338 -2.51 18.52 10.92
CA SER A 338 -3.31 17.87 9.87
C SER A 338 -2.44 17.16 8.84
N ILE A 339 -3.04 16.20 8.14
CA ILE A 339 -2.39 15.49 7.03
C ILE A 339 -2.05 16.47 5.90
N ARG A 340 -2.95 17.44 5.59
CA ARG A 340 -2.68 18.48 4.59
C ARG A 340 -1.43 19.29 4.92
N LYS A 341 -1.23 19.67 6.18
CA LYS A 341 -0.01 20.36 6.61
C LYS A 341 1.23 19.49 6.44
N ALA A 342 1.15 18.18 6.68
CA ALA A 342 2.27 17.28 6.42
C ALA A 342 2.64 17.19 4.94
N VAL A 343 1.65 17.22 4.04
CA VAL A 343 1.89 17.36 2.58
C VAL A 343 2.58 18.69 2.28
N ASP A 344 2.02 19.80 2.75
CA ASP A 344 2.52 21.15 2.49
C ASP A 344 3.96 21.35 3.02
N TYR A 345 4.26 20.76 4.18
CA TYR A 345 5.60 20.77 4.76
C TYR A 345 6.62 20.14 3.79
N LEU A 346 6.35 18.93 3.30
CA LEU A 346 7.23 18.21 2.38
C LEU A 346 7.30 18.86 0.99
N LEU A 347 6.20 19.46 0.53
CA LEU A 347 6.09 20.09 -0.78
C LEU A 347 7.15 21.18 -1.00
N SER A 348 7.38 22.01 0.02
CA SER A 348 8.36 23.10 -0.04
C SER A 348 9.77 22.59 -0.33
N PHE A 349 10.16 21.49 0.31
CA PHE A 349 11.46 20.86 0.12
C PHE A 349 11.54 20.03 -1.16
N ALA A 350 10.43 19.41 -1.61
CA ALA A 350 10.39 18.73 -2.91
C ALA A 350 10.71 19.70 -4.06
N LEU A 351 10.05 20.87 -4.06
CA LEU A 351 10.24 21.90 -5.08
C LEU A 351 11.66 22.47 -5.09
N SER A 352 12.27 22.59 -3.90
CA SER A 352 13.62 23.13 -3.73
C SER A 352 14.74 22.08 -3.89
N ASN A 353 14.42 20.84 -4.29
CA ASN A 353 15.35 19.72 -4.35
C ASN A 353 16.08 19.49 -3.01
N GLY A 354 15.35 19.59 -1.91
CA GLY A 354 15.85 19.41 -0.54
C GLY A 354 16.60 20.61 0.02
N LYS A 355 16.76 21.71 -0.73
CA LYS A 355 17.42 22.92 -0.22
C LYS A 355 16.68 23.44 1.02
N GLY A 356 17.42 23.58 2.11
CA GLY A 356 16.90 24.04 3.40
C GLY A 356 16.39 22.93 4.32
N TRP A 357 16.44 21.66 3.92
CA TRP A 357 16.06 20.54 4.79
C TRP A 357 17.01 20.46 6.01
N PRO A 358 16.50 20.66 7.24
CA PRO A 358 17.36 20.83 8.41
C PRO A 358 17.75 19.50 9.07
N PHE A 359 17.40 18.36 8.48
CA PHE A 359 17.62 17.04 9.08
C PHE A 359 18.59 16.17 8.28
N LYS A 360 19.15 15.16 8.95
CA LYS A 360 20.01 14.17 8.30
C LYS A 360 19.24 13.39 7.23
N ASN A 361 19.75 13.34 6.01
CA ASN A 361 19.13 12.59 4.91
C ASN A 361 20.17 11.95 3.99
N ILE A 362 20.63 10.74 4.34
CA ILE A 362 21.79 10.09 3.70
C ILE A 362 21.53 9.53 2.29
N ASN A 363 20.27 9.38 1.89
CA ASN A 363 19.89 8.79 0.59
C ASN A 363 19.22 9.79 -0.37
N GLY A 364 19.34 11.09 -0.09
CA GLY A 364 18.76 12.13 -0.95
C GLY A 364 17.23 12.14 -0.99
N PHE A 365 16.68 12.81 -1.99
CA PHE A 365 15.25 13.16 -2.08
C PHE A 365 14.58 12.42 -3.25
N GLU A 366 14.27 11.14 -3.08
CA GLU A 366 13.48 10.39 -4.07
C GLU A 366 12.07 10.99 -4.18
N MET A 367 11.68 11.45 -5.37
CA MET A 367 10.43 12.16 -5.60
C MET A 367 9.24 11.24 -5.85
N ASN A 368 9.47 10.04 -6.38
CA ASN A 368 8.41 9.11 -6.79
C ASN A 368 7.28 8.93 -5.76
N ASN A 369 7.63 8.54 -4.53
CA ASN A 369 6.63 8.31 -3.48
C ASN A 369 5.88 9.58 -3.09
N PHE A 370 6.54 10.73 -3.10
CA PHE A 370 5.90 12.01 -2.78
C PHE A 370 5.01 12.52 -3.91
N VAL A 371 5.42 12.37 -5.17
CA VAL A 371 4.60 12.75 -6.34
C VAL A 371 3.27 12.00 -6.36
N LYS A 372 3.27 10.70 -6.01
CA LYS A 372 2.01 9.92 -5.89
C LYS A 372 1.08 10.47 -4.82
N LEU A 373 1.64 10.86 -3.66
CA LEU A 373 0.87 11.51 -2.60
C LEU A 373 0.35 12.88 -3.03
N LEU A 374 1.11 13.61 -3.83
CA LEU A 374 0.74 14.93 -4.34
C LEU A 374 -0.38 14.85 -5.40
N GLU A 375 -0.37 13.83 -6.26
CA GLU A 375 -1.47 13.54 -7.19
C GLU A 375 -2.77 13.27 -6.43
N LEU A 376 -2.70 12.47 -5.35
CA LEU A 376 -3.84 12.26 -4.44
C LEU A 376 -4.25 13.56 -3.73
N ALA A 377 -3.29 14.32 -3.22
CA ALA A 377 -3.55 15.57 -2.51
C ALA A 377 -4.32 16.58 -3.37
N PHE A 378 -4.03 16.66 -4.67
CA PHE A 378 -4.80 17.50 -5.61
C PHE A 378 -6.25 17.01 -5.77
N VAL A 379 -6.49 15.70 -5.83
CA VAL A 379 -7.86 15.16 -5.94
C VAL A 379 -8.66 15.37 -4.64
N ILE A 380 -8.01 15.26 -3.48
CA ILE A 380 -8.63 15.44 -2.17
C ILE A 380 -8.86 16.94 -1.86
N TRP A 381 -7.84 17.76 -2.13
CA TRP A 381 -7.82 19.20 -1.92
C TRP A 381 -7.45 19.87 -3.25
N PRO A 382 -8.43 20.31 -4.06
CA PRO A 382 -8.20 20.91 -5.38
C PRO A 382 -7.59 22.32 -5.26
N ASP A 383 -6.33 22.36 -4.89
CA ASP A 383 -5.49 23.54 -4.67
C ASP A 383 -4.44 23.61 -5.78
N ASP A 384 -4.45 24.73 -6.54
CA ASP A 384 -3.60 24.92 -7.72
C ASP A 384 -2.11 24.73 -7.43
N LYS A 385 -1.66 24.99 -6.19
CA LYS A 385 -0.26 24.78 -5.80
C LYS A 385 0.20 23.33 -5.98
N TYR A 386 -0.69 22.35 -5.79
CA TYR A 386 -0.36 20.94 -5.97
C TYR A 386 -0.24 20.61 -7.45
N LEU A 387 -1.13 21.14 -8.27
CA LEU A 387 -1.12 20.94 -9.71
C LEU A 387 0.12 21.59 -10.35
N GLU A 388 0.45 22.82 -9.97
CA GLU A 388 1.67 23.52 -10.39
C GLU A 388 2.93 22.74 -10.00
N ALA A 389 2.97 22.22 -8.78
CA ALA A 389 4.08 21.41 -8.31
C ALA A 389 4.20 20.08 -9.07
N LEU A 390 3.09 19.43 -9.44
CA LEU A 390 3.10 18.21 -10.24
C LEU A 390 3.72 18.42 -11.62
N VAL A 391 3.52 19.58 -12.25
CA VAL A 391 4.17 19.94 -13.53
C VAL A 391 5.70 19.93 -13.40
N ILE A 392 6.22 20.34 -12.23
CA ILE A 392 7.65 20.42 -11.95
C ILE A 392 8.24 19.08 -11.49
N LEU A 393 7.54 18.38 -10.61
CA LEU A 393 8.08 17.22 -9.88
C LEU A 393 7.88 15.90 -10.63
N ARG A 394 6.81 15.77 -11.43
CA ARG A 394 6.49 14.53 -12.15
C ARG A 394 7.58 14.12 -13.16
N PRO A 395 8.17 15.02 -13.96
CA PRO A 395 9.29 14.66 -14.84
C PRO A 395 10.52 14.16 -14.07
N LYS A 396 10.82 14.75 -12.90
CA LYS A 396 11.94 14.32 -12.04
C LYS A 396 11.72 12.90 -11.53
N ALA A 397 10.54 12.63 -11.00
CA ALA A 397 10.17 11.30 -10.51
C ALA A 397 10.23 10.24 -11.63
N LYS A 398 9.85 10.59 -12.87
CA LYS A 398 9.99 9.70 -14.04
C LYS A 398 11.44 9.40 -14.38
N LEU A 399 12.31 10.42 -14.31
CA LEU A 399 13.74 10.26 -14.58
C LEU A 399 14.43 9.38 -13.53
N GLU A 400 14.16 9.60 -12.23
CA GLU A 400 14.72 8.81 -11.14
C GLU A 400 14.50 7.30 -11.35
N GLN A 401 13.28 6.93 -11.76
CA GLN A 401 12.94 5.53 -11.98
C GLN A 401 13.60 4.93 -13.22
N ALA A 402 13.73 5.71 -14.29
CA ALA A 402 14.44 5.27 -15.49
C ALA A 402 15.93 5.02 -15.20
N LEU A 403 16.52 5.77 -14.27
CA LEU A 403 17.95 5.68 -13.92
C LEU A 403 18.26 4.57 -12.91
N GLU A 404 17.31 4.16 -12.06
CA GLU A 404 17.61 3.24 -10.95
C GLU A 404 17.87 1.77 -11.37
N TYR A 405 17.70 1.35 -12.63
CA TYR A 405 17.95 -0.04 -13.10
C TYR A 405 17.42 -1.16 -12.17
N LYS A 406 16.45 -0.85 -11.32
CA LYS A 406 15.62 -1.83 -10.64
C LYS A 406 14.43 -2.04 -11.56
N ASP A 407 14.03 -3.29 -11.76
CA ASP A 407 12.81 -3.76 -12.45
C ASP A 407 11.48 -3.09 -12.00
N THR A 408 11.53 -2.03 -11.20
CA THR A 408 10.42 -1.15 -10.95
C THR A 408 10.27 -0.21 -12.14
N GLU A 409 9.60 -0.71 -13.18
CA GLU A 409 8.83 0.13 -14.10
C GLU A 409 8.25 1.31 -13.32
N TRP A 410 8.18 2.49 -13.94
CA TRP A 410 7.18 3.47 -13.52
C TRP A 410 5.84 2.76 -13.53
N GLU A 411 5.47 2.24 -12.37
CA GLU A 411 4.11 2.05 -11.99
C GLU A 411 3.57 3.47 -11.90
N ASP A 412 3.27 4.02 -13.09
CA ASP A 412 1.93 4.52 -13.38
C ASP A 412 1.06 3.48 -12.74
N ASN A 413 0.77 3.73 -11.47
CA ASN A 413 0.07 2.81 -10.63
C ASN A 413 -1.30 2.84 -11.27
N TYR A 414 -1.49 1.88 -12.16
CA TYR A 414 -2.49 1.93 -13.19
C TYR A 414 -3.86 1.96 -12.49
N LEU A 415 -3.95 1.34 -11.31
CA LEU A 415 -5.07 1.46 -10.36
C LEU A 415 -5.20 2.85 -9.75
N CYS A 416 -4.08 3.55 -9.49
CA CYS A 416 -4.08 4.93 -9.06
C CYS A 416 -4.69 5.86 -10.10
N ILE A 417 -4.26 5.76 -11.35
CA ILE A 417 -4.83 6.51 -12.47
C ILE A 417 -6.34 6.26 -12.57
N TRP A 418 -6.74 4.99 -12.50
CA TRP A 418 -8.16 4.63 -12.48
C TRP A 418 -8.91 5.23 -11.28
N SER A 419 -8.31 5.22 -10.09
CA SER A 419 -8.93 5.72 -8.86
C SER A 419 -9.04 7.25 -8.84
N LEU A 420 -8.03 7.95 -9.35
CA LEU A 420 -8.05 9.40 -9.55
C LEU A 420 -9.12 9.80 -10.58
N MET A 421 -9.34 8.98 -11.61
CA MET A 421 -10.39 9.21 -12.61
C MET A 421 -11.81 8.90 -12.11
N THR A 422 -11.96 7.99 -11.15
CA THR A 422 -13.28 7.48 -10.72
C THR A 422 -13.68 7.88 -9.30
N ASN A 423 -12.79 8.57 -8.57
CA ASN A 423 -12.96 9.07 -7.21
C ASN A 423 -13.45 8.02 -6.18
N ARG A 424 -13.14 6.74 -6.39
CA ARG A 424 -13.78 5.64 -5.62
C ARG A 424 -12.82 4.74 -4.84
N GLN A 425 -11.51 4.76 -5.09
CA GLN A 425 -10.56 3.79 -4.48
C GLN A 425 -9.13 4.35 -4.30
N LEU A 426 -8.99 5.51 -3.65
CA LEU A 426 -7.70 6.20 -3.45
C LEU A 426 -6.60 5.33 -2.81
N TRP A 427 -6.97 4.30 -2.04
CA TRP A 427 -6.03 3.35 -1.45
C TRP A 427 -5.17 2.61 -2.47
N THR A 428 -5.64 2.42 -3.71
CA THR A 428 -4.88 1.71 -4.73
C THR A 428 -3.63 2.47 -5.18
N CYS A 429 -3.57 3.79 -4.93
CA CYS A 429 -2.42 4.64 -5.22
C CYS A 429 -1.23 4.43 -4.29
N LEU A 430 -1.46 3.86 -3.10
CA LEU A 430 -0.50 3.76 -2.01
C LEU A 430 0.10 2.34 -2.02
N LYS A 431 1.42 2.18 -1.81
CA LYS A 431 2.13 0.87 -1.85
C LYS A 431 3.19 0.75 -0.75
#